data_AF-A0A1G1KPX5-F1
#
_entry.id   AF-A0A1G1KPX5-F1
#
_cell.length_a   1.000
_cell.length_b   1.000
_cell.length_c   1.000
_cell.angle_alpha   90.00
_cell.angle_beta   90.00
_cell.angle_gamma   90.00
#
_symmetry.space_group_name_H-M   'P 1'
#
loop_
_entity.id
_entity.type
_entity.pdbx_description
1 polymer ?
#
loop_
_entity_poly.entity_id
_entity_poly.type
_entity_poly.pdbx_seq_one_letter_code
_entity_poly.pdbx_strand_id
1 'polypeptide(L)'
;MAALLAGCAAVETDDHELSSASPTAEIIFAPLDPDAIPATAEGGLIRFGHRLVTDTRNQARAYVGNELTCANCHLDAGRRLGAAPFVGLTMLYPEYRARNARMNTLEDRLDDCFERSMNGRPLPRGGREQRALVAYITWLSQGVSKEAARSWRGFHRIALTHRPDPLKGKALFAERCSGCHGEDGQGMVTGPPVWGPGSYNIAAGMA
;
A
#
# COMPACT_ATOMS: atom_id res chain seq x y z
N MET A 1 -61.72 17.52 66.20
CA MET A 1 -62.60 17.40 65.02
C MET A 1 -61.82 17.90 63.81
N ALA A 2 -61.55 17.00 62.85
CA ALA A 2 -61.13 17.23 61.45
C ALA A 2 -59.82 18.02 61.19
N ALA A 3 -58.99 17.72 60.19
CA ALA A 3 -58.77 16.54 59.34
C ALA A 3 -57.44 16.79 58.58
N LEU A 4 -56.80 15.67 58.22
CA LEU A 4 -55.70 15.41 57.28
C LEU A 4 -55.29 16.52 56.30
N LEU A 5 -53.97 16.55 56.00
CA LEU A 5 -53.44 16.23 54.66
C LEU A 5 -51.92 15.91 54.77
N ALA A 6 -51.58 14.64 54.58
CA ALA A 6 -50.21 14.16 54.40
C ALA A 6 -49.87 14.21 52.91
N GLY A 7 -48.87 15.01 52.54
CA GLY A 7 -48.29 15.03 51.20
C GLY A 7 -46.89 14.43 51.23
N CYS A 8 -46.71 13.29 50.56
CA CYS A 8 -45.40 12.74 50.24
C CYS A 8 -44.84 13.50 49.04
N ALA A 9 -43.71 14.20 49.20
CA ALA A 9 -42.93 14.74 48.09
C ALA A 9 -41.89 13.72 47.64
N ALA A 10 -41.84 13.49 46.33
CA ALA A 10 -40.99 12.54 45.67
C ALA A 10 -39.54 13.04 45.53
N VAL A 11 -38.67 12.06 45.35
CA VAL A 11 -37.22 12.10 45.16
C VAL A 11 -36.83 12.82 43.86
N GLU A 12 -35.83 13.71 43.92
CA GLU A 12 -35.04 14.15 42.77
C GLU A 12 -33.67 13.44 42.85
N THR A 13 -33.43 12.51 41.93
CA THR A 13 -32.11 11.94 41.70
C THR A 13 -31.42 12.75 40.61
N ASP A 14 -30.22 13.25 40.92
CA ASP A 14 -29.30 13.86 39.95
C ASP A 14 -28.99 12.87 38.81
N ASP A 15 -29.47 13.21 37.62
CA ASP A 15 -29.12 12.53 36.37
C ASP A 15 -27.69 12.91 35.98
N HIS A 16 -26.72 12.16 36.49
CA HIS A 16 -25.36 12.15 35.93
C HIS A 16 -25.42 11.52 34.53
N GLU A 17 -25.48 12.38 33.53
CA GLU A 17 -25.43 12.09 32.11
C GLU A 17 -24.21 11.19 31.78
N LEU A 18 -24.48 9.90 31.63
CA LEU A 18 -23.52 8.92 31.14
C LEU A 18 -23.27 9.22 29.65
N SER A 19 -22.17 9.93 29.40
CA SER A 19 -21.60 10.14 28.07
C SER A 19 -21.47 8.80 27.34
N SER A 20 -22.33 8.60 26.34
CA SER A 20 -22.28 7.44 25.46
C SER A 20 -21.12 7.60 24.49
N ALA A 21 -19.98 7.00 24.82
CA ALA A 21 -18.92 6.78 23.85
C ALA A 21 -19.49 5.96 22.69
N SER A 22 -19.57 6.58 21.51
CA SER A 22 -19.92 5.87 20.27
C SER A 22 -18.94 4.71 20.06
N PRO A 23 -19.42 3.51 19.68
CA PRO A 23 -18.54 2.38 19.42
C PRO A 23 -17.57 2.75 18.30
N THR A 24 -16.27 2.65 18.56
CA THR A 24 -15.25 2.80 17.52
C THR A 24 -15.44 1.66 16.52
N ALA A 25 -16.09 1.95 15.39
CA ALA A 25 -16.25 1.02 14.30
C ALA A 25 -14.87 0.42 13.95
N GLU A 26 -14.79 -0.90 13.97
CA GLU A 26 -13.55 -1.62 13.70
C GLU A 26 -13.07 -1.29 12.27
N ILE A 27 -11.80 -0.89 12.16
CA ILE A 27 -11.19 -0.55 10.87
C ILE A 27 -10.80 -1.84 10.16
N ILE A 28 -11.63 -2.29 9.22
CA ILE A 28 -11.44 -3.54 8.47
C ILE A 28 -10.68 -3.27 7.17
N PHE A 29 -9.66 -4.07 6.89
CA PHE A 29 -8.99 -4.09 5.60
C PHE A 29 -9.68 -5.06 4.63
N ALA A 30 -10.45 -4.54 3.68
CA ALA A 30 -11.20 -5.31 2.69
C ALA A 30 -11.01 -4.71 1.28
N PRO A 31 -9.93 -5.07 0.57
CA PRO A 31 -9.61 -4.48 -0.73
C PRO A 31 -10.58 -4.94 -1.82
N LEU A 32 -11.03 -4.01 -2.66
CA LEU A 32 -11.88 -4.30 -3.82
C LEU A 32 -11.24 -5.35 -4.74
N ASP A 33 -12.07 -6.23 -5.31
CA ASP A 33 -11.66 -7.27 -6.25
C ASP A 33 -11.48 -6.71 -7.68
N PRO A 34 -10.30 -6.85 -8.33
CA PRO A 34 -10.10 -6.43 -9.71
C PRO A 34 -11.15 -6.96 -10.70
N ASP A 35 -11.78 -8.11 -10.41
CA ASP A 35 -12.87 -8.64 -11.25
C ASP A 35 -14.16 -7.82 -11.13
N ALA A 36 -14.30 -7.04 -10.05
CA ALA A 36 -15.41 -6.11 -9.84
C ALA A 36 -15.20 -4.74 -10.52
N ILE A 37 -14.11 -4.52 -11.25
CA ILE A 37 -13.91 -3.25 -11.98
C ILE A 37 -15.03 -3.07 -13.03
N PRO A 38 -15.76 -1.94 -13.04
CA PRO A 38 -16.91 -1.76 -13.93
C PRO A 38 -16.59 -1.92 -15.43
N ALA A 39 -17.55 -2.37 -16.23
CA ALA A 39 -17.42 -2.49 -17.69
C ALA A 39 -17.65 -1.14 -18.42
N THR A 40 -17.00 -0.06 -17.94
CA THR A 40 -17.08 1.29 -18.49
C THR A 40 -15.75 1.73 -19.10
N ALA A 41 -15.74 2.89 -19.78
CA ALA A 41 -14.50 3.48 -20.27
C ALA A 41 -13.49 3.77 -19.14
N GLU A 42 -13.98 4.29 -18.01
CA GLU A 42 -13.19 4.49 -16.78
C GLU A 42 -12.66 3.16 -16.24
N GLY A 43 -13.53 2.13 -16.16
CA GLY A 43 -13.10 0.80 -15.77
C GLY A 43 -12.05 0.19 -16.71
N GLY A 44 -12.06 0.55 -17.98
CA GLY A 44 -11.00 0.21 -18.93
C GLY A 44 -9.64 0.79 -18.54
N LEU A 45 -9.61 2.03 -18.05
CA LEU A 45 -8.40 2.68 -17.55
C LEU A 45 -7.92 2.04 -16.24
N ILE A 46 -8.82 1.73 -15.31
CA ILE A 46 -8.52 1.05 -14.05
C ILE A 46 -7.94 -0.35 -14.32
N ARG A 47 -8.55 -1.14 -15.21
CA ARG A 47 -8.01 -2.45 -15.65
C ARG A 47 -6.63 -2.32 -16.28
N PHE A 48 -6.38 -1.25 -17.04
CA PHE A 48 -5.04 -1.01 -17.59
C PHE A 48 -4.03 -0.67 -16.49
N GLY A 49 -4.42 0.10 -15.47
CA GLY A 49 -3.61 0.35 -14.27
C GLY A 49 -3.25 -0.92 -13.52
N HIS A 50 -4.23 -1.82 -13.32
CA HIS A 50 -3.99 -3.14 -12.74
C HIS A 50 -2.96 -3.95 -13.55
N ARG A 51 -3.10 -3.99 -14.89
CA ARG A 51 -2.10 -4.66 -15.76
C ARG A 51 -0.73 -4.00 -15.69
N LEU A 52 -0.64 -2.67 -15.59
CA LEU A 52 0.64 -2.00 -15.37
C LEU A 52 1.28 -2.40 -14.04
N VAL A 53 0.50 -2.72 -13.01
CA VAL A 53 1.03 -3.19 -11.72
C VAL A 53 1.53 -4.64 -11.82
N THR A 54 0.79 -5.52 -12.47
CA THR A 54 1.10 -6.96 -12.53
C THR A 54 2.06 -7.35 -13.65
N ASP A 55 2.15 -6.52 -14.70
CA ASP A 55 2.90 -6.78 -15.93
C ASP A 55 3.66 -5.53 -16.41
N THR A 56 4.23 -4.78 -15.46
CA THR A 56 4.83 -3.45 -15.70
C THR A 56 5.81 -3.43 -16.85
N ARG A 57 6.67 -4.46 -16.95
CA ARG A 57 7.70 -4.54 -17.98
C ARG A 57 7.13 -4.55 -19.39
N ASN A 58 6.07 -5.32 -19.64
CA ASN A 58 5.50 -5.42 -20.96
C ASN A 58 4.57 -4.23 -21.26
N GLN A 59 3.85 -3.74 -20.26
CA GLN A 59 2.91 -2.63 -20.42
C GLN A 59 3.61 -1.25 -20.49
N ALA A 60 4.79 -1.09 -19.91
CA ALA A 60 5.54 0.17 -19.82
C ALA A 60 7.02 0.01 -20.16
N ARG A 61 7.36 -0.89 -21.10
CA ARG A 61 8.74 -1.27 -21.47
C ARG A 61 9.68 -0.08 -21.71
N ALA A 62 9.17 1.00 -22.28
CA ALA A 62 9.95 2.20 -22.57
C ALA A 62 10.48 2.93 -21.32
N TYR A 63 9.95 2.61 -20.13
CA TYR A 63 10.21 3.31 -18.87
C TYR A 63 10.80 2.39 -17.79
N VAL A 64 11.00 1.10 -18.08
CA VAL A 64 11.51 0.09 -17.16
C VAL A 64 12.88 -0.38 -17.64
N GLY A 65 13.88 -0.37 -16.77
CA GLY A 65 15.25 -0.77 -17.07
C GLY A 65 15.67 -2.12 -16.47
N ASN A 66 14.72 -2.86 -15.88
CA ASN A 66 14.99 -4.13 -15.20
C ASN A 66 13.92 -5.20 -15.51
N GLU A 67 13.89 -6.27 -14.71
CA GLU A 67 13.00 -7.43 -14.88
C GLU A 67 11.77 -7.39 -13.95
N LEU A 68 11.61 -6.31 -13.17
CA LEU A 68 10.60 -6.26 -12.11
C LEU A 68 9.22 -5.81 -12.63
N THR A 69 8.21 -6.05 -11.79
CA THR A 69 6.88 -5.45 -11.83
C THR A 69 6.56 -4.84 -10.47
N CYS A 70 5.60 -3.91 -10.42
CA CYS A 70 5.15 -3.35 -9.14
C CYS A 70 4.68 -4.46 -8.17
N ALA A 71 4.02 -5.49 -8.70
CA ALA A 71 3.50 -6.62 -7.94
C ALA A 71 4.59 -7.51 -7.30
N ASN A 72 5.86 -7.38 -7.70
CA ASN A 72 6.95 -8.09 -7.03
C ASN A 72 7.22 -7.58 -5.61
N CYS A 73 6.86 -6.32 -5.30
CA CYS A 73 6.98 -5.76 -3.95
C CYS A 73 5.62 -5.41 -3.35
N HIS A 74 4.70 -4.93 -4.18
CA HIS A 74 3.32 -4.61 -3.80
C HIS A 74 2.44 -5.83 -4.05
N LEU A 75 2.55 -6.81 -3.16
CA LEU A 75 1.95 -8.13 -3.34
C LEU A 75 0.43 -8.06 -3.53
N ASP A 76 -0.10 -9.03 -4.30
CA ASP A 76 -1.51 -9.07 -4.72
C ASP A 76 -1.93 -7.75 -5.41
N ALA A 77 -1.09 -7.26 -6.32
CA ALA A 77 -1.27 -5.97 -7.00
C ALA A 77 -1.50 -4.77 -6.06
N GLY A 78 -0.90 -4.80 -4.86
CA GLY A 78 -1.07 -3.78 -3.83
C GLY A 78 -2.29 -3.98 -2.94
N ARG A 79 -2.90 -5.17 -2.93
CA ARG A 79 -4.03 -5.53 -2.08
C ARG A 79 -3.62 -6.34 -0.84
N ARG A 80 -2.33 -6.64 -0.64
CA ARG A 80 -1.88 -7.40 0.53
C ARG A 80 -1.40 -6.51 1.69
N LEU A 81 -1.96 -6.75 2.88
CA LEU A 81 -1.48 -6.14 4.14
C LEU A 81 -0.01 -6.47 4.40
N GLY A 82 0.72 -5.49 4.94
CA GLY A 82 2.13 -5.63 5.29
C GLY A 82 3.09 -5.67 4.09
N ALA A 83 2.59 -5.56 2.87
CA ALA A 83 3.35 -5.53 1.62
C ALA A 83 3.19 -4.20 0.87
N ALA A 84 3.19 -3.09 1.61
CA ALA A 84 2.96 -1.73 1.09
C ALA A 84 1.71 -1.61 0.20
N PRO A 85 0.51 -1.90 0.72
CA PRO A 85 -0.71 -1.87 -0.07
C PRO A 85 -1.00 -0.47 -0.66
N PHE A 86 -1.67 -0.45 -1.81
CA PHE A 86 -2.17 0.77 -2.47
C PHE A 86 -3.53 1.22 -1.92
N VAL A 87 -4.21 0.35 -1.19
CA VAL A 87 -5.53 0.58 -0.60
C VAL A 87 -5.50 1.81 0.33
N GLY A 88 -6.25 2.85 -0.02
CA GLY A 88 -6.33 4.10 0.72
C GLY A 88 -5.19 5.08 0.44
N LEU A 89 -4.25 4.77 -0.47
CA LEU A 89 -3.06 5.59 -0.66
C LEU A 89 -3.40 7.00 -1.15
N THR A 90 -4.48 7.18 -1.91
CA THR A 90 -4.94 8.52 -2.34
C THR A 90 -5.37 9.41 -1.18
N MET A 91 -5.78 8.84 -0.04
CA MET A 91 -6.12 9.61 1.15
C MET A 91 -4.90 10.18 1.88
N LEU A 92 -3.70 9.68 1.54
CA LEU A 92 -2.45 10.05 2.19
C LEU A 92 -1.61 11.03 1.37
N TYR A 93 -1.91 11.21 0.08
CA TYR A 93 -1.21 12.15 -0.80
C TYR A 93 -2.06 13.40 -1.06
N PRO A 94 -1.45 14.58 -1.25
CA PRO A 94 0.00 14.82 -1.26
C PRO A 94 0.66 14.69 0.12
N GLU A 95 1.94 14.30 0.14
CA GLU A 95 2.71 14.03 1.37
C GLU A 95 4.08 14.72 1.32
N TYR A 96 4.53 15.28 2.45
CA TYR A 96 5.90 15.79 2.56
C TYR A 96 6.90 14.65 2.56
N ARG A 97 7.94 14.76 1.73
CA ARG A 97 8.97 13.74 1.58
C ARG A 97 10.32 14.31 1.95
N ALA A 98 10.91 13.80 3.04
CA ALA A 98 12.23 14.21 3.50
C ALA A 98 13.33 14.02 2.43
N ARG A 99 13.19 13.01 1.56
CA ARG A 99 14.15 12.69 0.50
C ARG A 99 14.44 13.86 -0.46
N ASN A 100 13.45 14.69 -0.76
CA ASN A 100 13.57 15.82 -1.69
C ASN A 100 13.06 17.15 -1.08
N ALA A 101 12.81 17.14 0.24
CA ALA A 101 12.37 18.27 1.04
C ALA A 101 11.16 19.05 0.47
N ARG A 102 10.18 18.36 -0.12
CA ARG A 102 8.96 19.00 -0.66
C ARG A 102 7.72 18.13 -0.49
N MET A 103 6.57 18.72 -0.76
CA MET A 103 5.32 17.98 -0.94
C MET A 103 5.34 17.23 -2.28
N ASN A 104 5.09 15.93 -2.24
CA ASN A 104 4.96 15.09 -3.42
C ASN A 104 3.50 14.69 -3.63
N THR A 105 3.07 14.65 -4.89
CA THR A 105 1.81 14.01 -5.27
C THR A 105 1.98 12.50 -5.40
N LEU A 106 0.89 11.78 -5.68
CA LEU A 106 0.96 10.34 -5.96
C LEU A 106 1.74 10.08 -7.26
N GLU A 107 1.59 10.95 -8.26
CA GLU A 107 2.35 10.91 -9.51
C GLU A 107 3.86 11.04 -9.26
N ASP A 108 4.27 11.99 -8.41
CA ASP A 108 5.68 12.12 -8.03
C ASP A 108 6.20 10.83 -7.35
N ARG A 109 5.34 10.16 -6.58
CA ARG A 109 5.71 8.88 -5.93
C ARG A 109 5.85 7.74 -6.94
N LEU A 110 5.02 7.73 -7.98
CA LEU A 110 5.12 6.78 -9.10
C LEU A 110 6.39 7.03 -9.88
N ASP A 111 6.72 8.28 -10.19
CA ASP A 111 7.95 8.65 -10.90
C ASP A 111 9.20 8.19 -10.13
N ASP A 112 9.24 8.43 -8.81
CA ASP A 112 10.26 7.89 -7.89
C ASP A 112 10.37 6.36 -7.96
N CYS A 113 9.26 5.64 -8.14
CA CYS A 113 9.25 4.18 -8.23
C CYS A 113 9.88 3.72 -9.55
N PHE A 114 9.51 4.34 -10.66
CA PHE A 114 10.06 4.00 -11.98
C PHE A 114 11.57 4.27 -12.06
N GLU A 115 12.04 5.40 -11.53
CA GLU A 115 13.47 5.73 -11.51
C GLU A 115 14.31 4.75 -10.68
N ARG A 116 13.74 4.20 -9.61
CA ARG A 116 14.51 3.50 -8.56
C ARG A 116 14.22 2.01 -8.54
N SER A 117 12.98 1.65 -8.24
CA SER A 117 12.55 0.25 -8.17
C SER A 117 12.51 -0.39 -9.55
N MET A 118 12.10 0.34 -10.59
CA MET A 118 12.09 -0.19 -11.97
C MET A 118 13.37 0.10 -12.74
N ASN A 119 14.38 0.69 -12.07
CA ASN A 119 15.67 1.09 -12.62
C ASN A 119 15.55 1.79 -14.00
N GLY A 120 14.54 2.63 -14.16
CA GLY A 120 14.16 3.19 -15.45
C GLY A 120 14.09 4.71 -15.39
N ARG A 121 13.05 5.27 -15.98
CA ARG A 121 12.82 6.72 -16.06
C ARG A 121 11.36 7.05 -15.74
N PRO A 122 11.05 8.28 -15.30
CA PRO A 122 9.68 8.68 -15.00
C PRO A 122 8.72 8.44 -16.16
N LEU A 123 7.45 8.22 -15.82
CA LEU A 123 6.39 8.23 -16.80
C LEU A 123 6.14 9.67 -17.27
N PRO A 124 5.67 9.88 -18.51
CA PRO A 124 5.25 11.21 -18.95
C PRO A 124 4.15 11.74 -18.02
N ARG A 125 4.30 12.98 -17.55
CA ARG A 125 3.35 13.59 -16.62
C ARG A 125 1.96 13.66 -17.26
N GLY A 126 0.97 13.12 -16.56
CA GLY A 126 -0.40 13.02 -17.06
C GLY A 126 -0.53 12.10 -18.28
N GLY A 127 0.48 11.31 -18.64
CA GLY A 127 0.43 10.31 -19.71
C GLY A 127 -0.54 9.17 -19.40
N ARG A 128 -0.84 8.34 -20.39
CA ARG A 128 -1.85 7.28 -20.27
C ARG A 128 -1.50 6.29 -19.15
N GLU A 129 -0.24 5.86 -19.06
CA GLU A 129 0.25 4.91 -18.06
C GLU A 129 0.16 5.48 -16.65
N GLN A 130 0.59 6.73 -16.44
CA GLN A 130 0.55 7.38 -15.13
C GLN A 130 -0.91 7.58 -14.68
N ARG A 131 -1.79 8.08 -15.57
CA ARG A 131 -3.22 8.21 -15.28
C ARG A 131 -3.87 6.86 -14.95
N ALA A 132 -3.46 5.78 -15.61
CA ALA A 132 -3.99 4.45 -15.36
C ALA A 132 -3.58 3.91 -14.00
N LEU A 133 -2.31 4.06 -13.61
CA LEU A 133 -1.82 3.69 -12.29
C LEU A 133 -2.54 4.49 -11.19
N VAL A 134 -2.68 5.81 -11.36
CA VAL A 134 -3.45 6.66 -10.43
C VAL A 134 -4.90 6.21 -10.37
N ALA A 135 -5.56 5.95 -11.49
CA ALA A 135 -6.95 5.47 -11.52
C ALA A 135 -7.13 4.15 -10.77
N TYR A 136 -6.21 3.20 -10.93
CA TYR A 136 -6.24 1.93 -10.19
C TYR A 136 -6.07 2.11 -8.68
N ILE A 137 -5.11 2.94 -8.26
CA ILE A 137 -4.88 3.24 -6.84
C ILE A 137 -6.07 4.00 -6.23
N THR A 138 -6.67 4.94 -6.98
CA THR A 138 -7.89 5.65 -6.57
C THR A 138 -9.06 4.69 -6.41
N TRP A 139 -9.25 3.76 -7.34
CA TRP A 139 -10.30 2.76 -7.26
C TRP A 139 -10.13 1.86 -6.03
N LEU A 140 -8.91 1.36 -5.76
CA LEU A 140 -8.61 0.61 -4.53
C LEU A 140 -8.80 1.40 -3.23
N SER A 141 -8.90 2.74 -3.31
CA SER A 141 -9.03 3.63 -2.15
C SER A 141 -10.46 4.05 -1.87
N GLN A 142 -11.45 3.59 -2.65
CA GLN A 142 -12.86 3.90 -2.43
C GLN A 142 -13.33 3.37 -1.06
N GLY A 143 -14.06 4.20 -0.32
CA GLY A 143 -14.59 3.84 1.00
C GLY A 143 -13.55 3.74 2.12
N VAL A 144 -12.27 4.00 1.84
CA VAL A 144 -11.19 3.94 2.84
C VAL A 144 -11.02 5.30 3.50
N SER A 145 -11.12 5.37 4.83
CA SER A 145 -10.83 6.59 5.58
C SER A 145 -9.33 6.88 5.64
N LYS A 146 -8.95 8.12 5.96
CA LYS A 146 -7.54 8.50 6.12
C LYS A 146 -6.90 7.77 7.30
N GLU A 147 -7.65 7.55 8.37
CA GLU A 147 -7.24 6.83 9.58
C GLU A 147 -6.95 5.37 9.25
N ALA A 148 -7.83 4.75 8.47
CA ALA A 148 -7.65 3.39 7.98
C ALA A 148 -6.43 3.26 7.07
N ALA A 149 -6.31 4.14 6.07
CA ALA A 149 -5.16 4.16 5.18
C ALA A 149 -3.81 4.29 5.94
N ARG A 150 -3.76 5.06 7.03
CA ARG A 150 -2.56 5.20 7.86
C ARG A 150 -2.20 3.91 8.60
N SER A 151 -3.19 3.11 9.04
CA SER A 151 -2.95 1.95 9.92
C SER A 151 -2.25 0.78 9.21
N TRP A 152 -2.42 0.64 7.90
CA TRP A 152 -1.83 -0.45 7.10
C TRP A 152 -0.77 0.00 6.09
N ARG A 153 -0.33 1.27 6.17
CA ARG A 153 0.64 1.81 5.23
C ARG A 153 2.00 1.10 5.36
N GLY A 154 2.59 0.79 4.21
CA GLY A 154 3.98 0.37 4.11
C GLY A 154 4.20 -1.13 4.38
N PHE A 155 5.44 -1.49 4.68
CA PHE A 155 5.83 -2.87 4.92
C PHE A 155 5.74 -3.22 6.41
N HIS A 156 5.48 -4.49 6.70
CA HIS A 156 5.64 -5.01 8.05
C HIS A 156 7.10 -4.82 8.49
N ARG A 157 7.30 -4.18 9.65
CA ARG A 157 8.63 -3.87 10.16
C ARG A 157 9.13 -5.00 11.04
N ILE A 158 10.28 -5.54 10.71
CA ILE A 158 10.99 -6.49 11.57
C ILE A 158 11.92 -5.70 12.49
N ALA A 159 11.74 -5.86 13.80
CA ALA A 159 12.66 -5.34 14.79
C ALA A 159 13.90 -6.24 14.84
N LEU A 160 15.06 -5.70 14.52
CA LEU A 160 16.31 -6.44 14.61
C LEU A 160 16.73 -6.56 16.08
N THR A 161 16.94 -7.80 16.53
CA THR A 161 17.45 -8.11 17.87
C THR A 161 18.98 -8.22 17.92
N HIS A 162 19.62 -8.27 16.75
CA HIS A 162 21.06 -8.41 16.58
C HIS A 162 21.47 -7.85 15.21
N ARG A 163 22.79 -7.67 15.03
CA ARG A 163 23.35 -7.24 13.74
C ARG A 163 23.24 -8.38 12.71
N PRO A 164 22.75 -8.12 11.48
CA PRO A 164 22.71 -9.13 10.43
C PRO A 164 24.10 -9.71 10.13
N ASP A 165 24.16 -11.03 9.97
CA ASP A 165 25.38 -11.79 9.61
C ASP A 165 25.30 -12.24 8.14
N PRO A 166 26.12 -11.66 7.25
CA PRO A 166 26.08 -12.00 5.82
C PRO A 166 26.43 -13.46 5.51
N LEU A 167 27.27 -14.11 6.32
CA LEU A 167 27.64 -15.51 6.08
C LEU A 167 26.47 -16.44 6.39
N LYS A 168 25.76 -16.18 7.50
CA LYS A 168 24.49 -16.88 7.80
C LYS A 168 23.42 -16.56 6.76
N GLY A 169 23.32 -15.30 6.33
CA GLY A 169 22.38 -14.87 5.29
C GLY A 169 22.61 -15.59 3.97
N LYS A 170 23.89 -15.77 3.56
CA LYS A 170 24.24 -16.55 2.37
C LYS A 170 23.78 -18.01 2.46
N ALA A 171 24.04 -18.67 3.59
CA ALA A 171 23.60 -20.06 3.79
C ALA A 171 22.06 -20.18 3.76
N LEU A 172 21.36 -19.28 4.45
CA LEU A 172 19.90 -19.24 4.45
C LEU A 172 19.32 -18.97 3.06
N PHE A 173 19.91 -18.05 2.29
CA PHE A 173 19.47 -17.78 0.93
C PHE A 173 19.59 -19.02 0.05
N ALA A 174 20.73 -19.72 0.12
CA ALA A 174 20.97 -20.94 -0.64
C ALA A 174 19.97 -22.05 -0.28
N GLU A 175 19.57 -22.16 0.99
CA GLU A 175 18.65 -23.19 1.47
C GLU A 175 17.17 -22.85 1.23
N ARG A 176 16.78 -21.58 1.33
CA ARG A 176 15.36 -21.16 1.44
C ARG A 176 14.85 -20.25 0.33
N CYS A 177 15.74 -19.60 -0.43
CA CYS A 177 15.37 -18.54 -1.36
C CYS A 177 15.79 -18.84 -2.80
N SER A 178 16.95 -19.46 -3.00
CA SER A 178 17.55 -19.76 -4.29
C SER A 178 16.62 -20.58 -5.22
N GLY A 179 15.81 -21.48 -4.64
CA GLY A 179 14.85 -22.29 -5.39
C GLY A 179 13.79 -21.49 -6.14
N CYS A 180 13.54 -20.23 -5.74
CA CYS A 180 12.66 -19.32 -6.47
C CYS A 180 13.40 -18.15 -7.12
N HIS A 181 14.46 -17.64 -6.49
CA HIS A 181 15.17 -16.41 -6.89
C HIS A 181 16.47 -16.66 -7.68
N GLY A 182 16.86 -17.92 -7.88
CA GLY A 182 18.11 -18.32 -8.53
C GLY A 182 19.27 -18.39 -7.54
N GLU A 183 20.28 -19.21 -7.85
CA GLU A 183 21.46 -19.39 -6.99
C GLU A 183 22.22 -18.08 -6.74
N ASP A 184 22.27 -17.21 -7.76
CA ASP A 184 22.91 -15.90 -7.71
C ASP A 184 21.87 -14.77 -7.63
N GLY A 185 20.63 -15.05 -7.20
CA GLY A 185 19.59 -14.03 -7.02
C GLY A 185 19.14 -13.31 -8.30
N GLN A 186 19.47 -13.86 -9.47
CA GLN A 186 19.18 -13.32 -10.79
C GLN A 186 17.71 -13.43 -11.22
N GLY A 187 16.88 -14.08 -10.40
CA GLY A 187 15.47 -14.33 -10.66
C GLY A 187 15.21 -15.53 -11.58
N MET A 188 13.99 -16.04 -11.51
CA MET A 188 13.42 -17.09 -12.34
C MET A 188 11.93 -16.81 -12.57
N VAL A 189 11.24 -17.64 -13.34
CA VAL A 189 9.78 -17.49 -13.56
C VAL A 189 8.99 -17.47 -12.23
N THR A 190 9.49 -18.18 -11.22
CA THR A 190 8.88 -18.31 -9.89
C THR A 190 9.20 -17.17 -8.92
N GLY A 191 10.19 -16.32 -9.22
CA GLY A 191 10.63 -15.28 -8.29
C GLY A 191 11.49 -14.22 -8.95
N PRO A 192 11.29 -12.93 -8.67
CA PRO A 192 12.02 -11.84 -9.30
C PRO A 192 13.51 -11.87 -8.94
N PRO A 193 14.39 -11.22 -9.73
CA PRO A 193 15.73 -10.91 -9.28
C PRO A 193 15.70 -10.08 -7.99
N VAL A 194 16.62 -10.39 -7.08
CA VAL A 194 16.76 -9.71 -5.77
C VAL A 194 18.00 -8.86 -5.70
N TRP A 195 18.97 -9.05 -6.60
CA TRP A 195 20.09 -8.15 -6.84
C TRP A 195 20.61 -8.31 -8.28
N GLY A 196 21.67 -7.58 -8.63
CA GLY A 196 22.25 -7.62 -9.97
C GLY A 196 21.49 -6.76 -10.99
N PRO A 197 21.86 -6.84 -12.29
CA PRO A 197 21.38 -5.92 -13.32
C PRO A 197 19.88 -6.03 -13.60
N GLY A 198 19.26 -7.17 -13.27
CA GLY A 198 17.81 -7.38 -13.44
C GLY A 198 16.96 -6.86 -12.29
N SER A 199 17.55 -6.41 -11.17
CA SER A 199 16.84 -5.98 -9.96
C SER A 199 16.63 -4.46 -9.88
N TYR A 200 16.12 -3.99 -8.76
CA TYR A 200 16.05 -2.57 -8.40
C TYR A 200 17.45 -1.98 -8.21
N ASN A 201 17.58 -0.65 -8.35
CA ASN A 201 18.86 0.01 -8.13
C ASN A 201 19.09 0.41 -6.66
N ILE A 202 20.31 0.84 -6.36
CA ILE A 202 20.76 1.21 -4.99
C ILE A 202 19.99 2.39 -4.38
N ALA A 203 19.22 3.14 -5.18
CA ALA A 203 18.44 4.27 -4.72
C ALA A 203 17.00 3.88 -4.34
N ALA A 204 16.60 2.62 -4.59
CA ALA A 204 15.33 2.05 -4.18
C ALA A 204 15.27 1.84 -2.67
N GLY A 205 14.08 1.86 -2.09
CA GLY A 205 13.91 1.61 -0.65
C GLY A 205 14.15 0.17 -0.21
N MET A 206 14.34 -0.77 -1.15
CA MET A 206 14.60 -2.19 -0.91
C MET A 206 16.10 -2.54 -0.98
N ALA A 207 16.93 -1.60 -1.42
CA ALA A 207 18.39 -1.75 -1.50
C ALA A 207 19.09 -1.65 -0.15
#